data_AF-A0AAD6HAI6-F1
#
_entry.id   AF-A0AAD6HAI6-F1
#
_cell.length_a   1.000
_cell.length_b   1.000
_cell.length_c   1.000
_cell.angle_alpha   90.00
_cell.angle_beta   90.00
_cell.angle_gamma   90.00
#
_symmetry.space_group_name_H-M   'P 1'
#
loop_
_entity.id
_entity.type
_entity.pdbx_description
1 polymer ?
#
loop_
_entity_poly.entity_id
_entity_poly.type
_entity_poly.pdbx_seq_one_letter_code
_entity_poly.pdbx_strand_id
1 'polypeptide(L)'
;MDITQIANQLSSSPTRFPDCCLAISSNLISSMVALLPKEPAFTLSIGSGSGLLESLLGYQNGVSVQGVEVGSSVNRYLAEEDMHVVTGAWGLYSFAQQATAWMFVYPRDPKLVTKYIDTYGDDAVELIVWLGPRVDWPDYEPCFRQSSFSELSFPGIGLTPYEVAVVARKS
;
A
#
# COMPACT_ATOMS: atom_id res chain seq x y z
N MET A 1 15.58 -13.44 4.33
CA MET A 1 15.23 -14.44 3.30
C MET A 1 15.23 -13.70 1.98
N ASP A 2 15.75 -14.28 0.90
CA ASP A 2 15.78 -13.61 -0.40
C ASP A 2 14.36 -13.46 -0.97
N ILE A 3 14.07 -12.36 -1.64
CA ILE A 3 12.73 -12.06 -2.18
C ILE A 3 12.29 -13.13 -3.18
N THR A 4 13.22 -13.66 -3.98
CA THR A 4 12.98 -14.75 -4.93
C THR A 4 12.50 -16.01 -4.23
N GLN A 5 13.09 -16.35 -3.08
CA GLN A 5 12.68 -17.53 -2.30
C GLN A 5 11.26 -17.36 -1.75
N ILE A 6 10.94 -16.16 -1.25
CA ILE A 6 9.58 -15.86 -0.75
C ILE A 6 8.57 -15.91 -1.89
N ALA A 7 8.86 -15.29 -3.03
CA ALA A 7 7.99 -15.28 -4.20
C ALA A 7 7.64 -16.71 -4.65
N ASN A 8 8.61 -17.63 -4.65
CA ASN A 8 8.40 -19.04 -5.01
C ASN A 8 7.62 -19.85 -3.96
N GLN A 9 7.47 -19.34 -2.74
CA GLN A 9 6.69 -19.97 -1.66
C GLN A 9 5.25 -19.47 -1.61
N LEU A 10 4.88 -18.45 -2.40
CA LEU A 10 3.52 -17.93 -2.41
C LEU A 10 2.54 -18.98 -2.93
N SER A 11 1.47 -19.20 -2.17
CA SER A 11 0.35 -20.04 -2.58
C SER A 11 -0.85 -19.17 -2.93
N SER A 12 -1.87 -19.76 -3.56
CA SER A 12 -3.15 -19.08 -3.80
C SER A 12 -3.91 -18.75 -2.52
N SER A 13 -3.59 -19.43 -1.41
CA SER A 13 -4.13 -19.12 -0.08
C SER A 13 -3.25 -18.12 0.65
N PRO A 14 -3.84 -17.12 1.34
CA PRO A 14 -3.09 -16.11 2.06
C PRO A 14 -2.39 -16.70 3.29
N THR A 15 -1.09 -16.41 3.42
CA THR A 15 -0.22 -16.89 4.49
C THR A 15 0.46 -15.72 5.19
N ARG A 16 0.59 -15.77 6.52
CA ARG A 16 1.33 -14.76 7.25
C ARG A 16 2.83 -14.98 7.14
N PHE A 17 3.55 -13.91 6.83
CA PHE A 17 5.00 -13.86 6.88
C PHE A 17 5.44 -13.04 8.12
N PRO A 18 6.53 -13.42 8.82
CA PRO A 18 6.92 -12.76 10.07
C PRO A 18 7.09 -11.23 9.99
N ASP A 19 7.41 -10.72 8.80
CA ASP A 19 7.74 -9.31 8.57
C ASP A 19 6.61 -8.53 7.87
N CYS A 20 5.42 -9.11 7.66
CA CYS A 20 4.31 -8.41 7.03
C CYS A 20 3.02 -8.53 7.85
N CYS A 21 2.33 -7.41 8.05
CA CYS A 21 1.07 -7.36 8.79
C CYS A 21 -0.06 -8.08 8.03
N LEU A 22 -0.05 -7.96 6.70
CA LEU A 22 -0.99 -8.57 5.79
C LEU A 22 -0.60 -10.03 5.53
N ALA A 23 -1.58 -10.92 5.45
CA ALA A 23 -1.33 -12.24 4.88
C ALA A 23 -1.18 -12.14 3.35
N ILE A 24 -0.15 -12.77 2.80
CA ILE A 24 0.22 -12.63 1.39
C ILE A 24 -0.13 -13.93 0.64
N SER A 25 -0.73 -13.80 -0.54
CA SER A 25 -1.01 -14.89 -1.48
C SER A 25 -0.53 -14.50 -2.89
N SER A 26 -0.36 -15.48 -3.78
CA SER A 26 -0.11 -15.21 -5.19
C SER A 26 -1.29 -14.47 -5.84
N ASN A 27 -2.53 -14.77 -5.43
CA ASN A 27 -3.74 -14.06 -5.89
C ASN A 27 -3.71 -12.57 -5.51
N LEU A 28 -3.25 -12.24 -4.30
CA LEU A 28 -3.05 -10.86 -3.88
C LEU A 28 -2.05 -10.15 -4.76
N ILE A 29 -0.86 -10.74 -4.93
CA ILE A 29 0.19 -10.13 -5.75
C ILE A 29 -0.30 -9.94 -7.19
N SER A 30 -0.89 -10.95 -7.83
CA SER A 30 -1.41 -10.82 -9.19
C SER A 30 -2.51 -9.75 -9.31
N SER A 31 -3.43 -9.68 -8.35
CA SER A 31 -4.51 -8.68 -8.36
C SER A 31 -3.98 -7.27 -8.19
N MET A 32 -3.04 -7.07 -7.27
CA MET A 32 -2.39 -5.78 -7.03
C MET A 32 -1.56 -5.35 -8.23
N VAL A 33 -0.79 -6.26 -8.85
CA VAL A 33 -0.05 -5.98 -10.08
C VAL A 33 -0.97 -5.57 -11.23
N ALA A 34 -2.17 -6.15 -11.33
CA ALA A 34 -3.15 -5.76 -12.34
C ALA A 34 -3.83 -4.41 -12.05
N LEU A 35 -3.96 -4.06 -10.76
CA LEU A 35 -4.63 -2.84 -10.30
C LEU A 35 -3.71 -1.61 -10.30
N LEU A 36 -2.46 -1.77 -9.88
CA LEU A 36 -1.51 -0.69 -9.66
C LEU A 36 -0.94 -0.13 -10.99
N PRO A 37 -0.57 1.16 -11.01
CA PRO A 37 0.02 1.80 -12.18
C PRO A 37 1.31 1.10 -12.62
N LYS A 38 1.51 1.11 -13.94
CA LYS A 38 2.72 0.61 -14.61
C LYS A 38 3.70 1.76 -14.84
N GLU A 39 4.98 1.44 -14.99
CA GLU A 39 5.99 2.42 -15.40
C GLU A 39 5.56 3.18 -16.68
N PRO A 40 5.83 4.50 -16.78
CA PRO A 40 6.69 5.30 -15.90
C PRO A 40 6.02 5.85 -14.63
N ALA A 41 4.73 5.54 -14.42
CA ALA A 41 4.05 5.92 -13.19
C ALA A 41 4.38 4.95 -12.04
N PHE A 42 4.18 5.39 -10.79
CA PHE A 42 4.54 4.60 -9.61
C PHE A 42 3.50 4.70 -8.51
N THR A 43 3.57 3.74 -7.59
CA THR A 43 2.78 3.66 -6.37
C THR A 43 3.65 4.05 -5.17
N LEU A 44 3.13 4.89 -4.29
CA LEU A 44 3.76 5.18 -2.99
C LEU A 44 3.08 4.36 -1.88
N SER A 45 3.81 3.44 -1.25
CA SER A 45 3.38 2.71 -0.07
C SER A 45 3.72 3.49 1.20
N ILE A 46 2.70 3.96 1.92
CA ILE A 46 2.84 4.82 3.10
C ILE A 46 2.73 3.96 4.37
N GLY A 47 3.80 3.95 5.17
CA GLY A 47 3.95 3.00 6.28
C GLY A 47 4.34 1.62 5.78
N SER A 48 5.36 1.54 4.91
CA SER A 48 5.75 0.31 4.21
C SER A 48 6.33 -0.78 5.12
N GLY A 49 6.63 -0.47 6.39
CA GLY A 49 7.13 -1.45 7.36
C GLY A 49 8.41 -2.11 6.86
N SER A 50 8.39 -3.45 6.77
CA SER A 50 9.56 -4.21 6.30
C SER A 50 9.83 -4.05 4.79
N GLY A 51 8.88 -3.57 4.01
CA GLY A 51 8.97 -3.53 2.55
C GLY A 51 8.64 -4.85 1.85
N LEU A 52 8.21 -5.90 2.58
CA LEU A 52 8.06 -7.23 1.98
C LEU A 52 7.00 -7.26 0.87
N LEU A 53 5.84 -6.61 1.07
CA LEU A 53 4.78 -6.60 0.07
C LEU A 53 5.24 -5.83 -1.18
N GLU A 54 5.87 -4.68 -0.96
CA GLU A 54 6.36 -3.78 -2.00
C GLU A 54 7.40 -4.48 -2.88
N SER A 55 8.37 -5.15 -2.26
CA SER A 55 9.39 -5.89 -3.00
C SER A 55 8.80 -7.08 -3.78
N LEU A 56 7.77 -7.76 -3.25
CA LEU A 56 7.09 -8.83 -3.98
C LEU A 56 6.31 -8.30 -5.19
N LEU A 57 5.71 -7.10 -5.07
CA LEU A 57 5.02 -6.42 -6.17
C LEU A 57 6.01 -6.02 -7.27
N GLY A 58 7.15 -5.42 -6.91
CA GLY A 58 8.21 -5.06 -7.85
C GLY A 58 8.84 -6.27 -8.54
N TYR A 59 8.99 -7.40 -7.83
CA TYR A 59 9.58 -8.62 -8.37
C TYR A 59 8.77 -9.26 -9.51
N GLN A 60 7.43 -9.14 -9.50
CA GLN A 60 6.56 -9.75 -10.52
C GLN A 60 6.52 -8.99 -11.87
N ASN A 61 7.44 -8.04 -12.07
CA ASN A 61 7.61 -7.18 -13.24
C ASN A 61 6.41 -6.26 -13.55
N GLY A 62 6.71 -4.97 -13.76
CA GLY A 62 5.81 -4.01 -14.39
C GLY A 62 5.14 -3.01 -13.46
N VAL A 63 5.26 -3.12 -12.13
CA VAL A 63 4.82 -2.07 -11.20
C VAL A 63 6.01 -1.48 -10.46
N SER A 64 6.06 -0.16 -10.35
CA SER A 64 7.06 0.54 -9.53
C SER A 64 6.41 0.92 -8.20
N VAL A 65 7.01 0.49 -7.09
CA VAL A 65 6.50 0.75 -5.74
C VAL A 65 7.63 1.30 -4.88
N GLN A 66 7.41 2.50 -4.35
CA GLN A 66 8.32 3.15 -3.41
C GLN A 66 7.71 3.15 -2.01
N GLY A 67 8.53 2.94 -0.98
CA GLY A 67 8.08 2.83 0.40
C GLY A 67 8.43 4.06 1.23
N VAL A 68 7.48 4.53 2.04
CA VAL A 68 7.70 5.56 3.07
C VAL A 68 7.59 4.95 4.46
N GLU A 69 8.59 5.18 5.31
CA GLU A 69 8.58 4.70 6.69
C GLU A 69 9.24 5.72 7.66
N VAL A 70 8.96 5.62 8.96
CA VAL A 70 9.50 6.53 9.98
C VAL A 70 10.99 6.25 10.26
N GLY A 71 11.45 5.02 10.02
CA GLY A 71 12.83 4.61 10.28
C GLY A 71 13.39 3.74 9.16
N SER A 72 14.59 4.09 8.68
CA SER A 72 15.28 3.34 7.63
C SER A 72 15.62 1.90 8.04
N SER A 73 15.79 1.62 9.33
CA SER A 73 16.12 0.27 9.83
C SER A 73 14.92 -0.69 9.87
N VAL A 74 13.72 -0.21 9.60
CA VAL A 74 12.50 -1.04 9.62
C VAL A 74 12.41 -1.86 8.34
N ASN A 75 12.74 -1.26 7.20
CA ASN A 75 12.70 -1.92 5.91
C ASN A 75 13.88 -2.89 5.75
N ARG A 76 13.61 -4.05 5.17
CA ARG A 76 14.58 -5.14 4.96
C ARG A 76 14.61 -5.66 3.53
N TYR A 77 13.63 -5.28 2.71
CA TYR A 77 13.38 -5.90 1.42
C TYR A 77 13.41 -4.90 0.25
N LEU A 78 13.07 -3.63 0.46
CA LEU A 78 13.17 -2.61 -0.58
C LEU A 78 14.63 -2.23 -0.81
N ALA A 79 14.94 -1.86 -2.05
CA ALA A 79 16.21 -1.23 -2.39
C ALA A 79 16.27 0.18 -1.78
N GLU A 80 17.48 0.66 -1.46
CA GLU A 80 17.67 1.94 -0.77
C GLU A 80 17.10 3.11 -1.59
N GLU A 81 17.20 3.05 -2.91
CA GLU A 81 16.65 4.02 -3.86
C GLU A 81 15.12 4.12 -3.83
N ASP A 82 14.42 3.06 -3.42
CA ASP A 82 12.96 3.00 -3.34
C ASP A 82 12.46 3.26 -1.91
N MET A 83 13.36 3.56 -0.97
CA MET A 83 13.05 3.81 0.43
C MET A 83 13.13 5.29 0.79
N HIS A 84 12.04 5.80 1.37
CA HIS A 84 11.93 7.18 1.82
C HIS A 84 11.61 7.23 3.32
N VAL A 85 12.26 8.15 4.03
CA VAL A 85 12.11 8.29 5.48
C VAL A 85 11.39 9.59 5.82
N VAL A 86 10.38 9.50 6.69
CA VAL A 86 9.68 10.67 7.25
C VAL A 86 9.94 10.80 8.75
N THR A 87 9.88 12.02 9.27
CA THR A 87 10.02 12.26 10.70
C THR A 87 8.68 12.06 11.42
N GLY A 88 8.62 11.03 12.26
CA GLY A 88 7.46 10.72 13.10
C GLY A 88 6.31 10.04 12.35
N ALA A 89 5.42 9.39 13.10
CA ALA A 89 4.32 8.59 12.55
C ALA A 89 3.27 9.39 11.75
N TRP A 90 3.36 10.72 11.76
CA TRP A 90 2.43 11.65 11.10
C TRP A 90 3.16 12.52 10.05
N GLY A 91 4.40 12.16 9.75
CA GLY A 91 5.21 12.82 8.74
C GLY A 91 4.62 12.59 7.35
N LEU A 92 4.72 13.61 6.51
CA LEU A 92 4.30 13.56 5.11
C LEU A 92 5.53 13.51 4.23
N TYR A 93 5.53 12.62 3.24
CA TYR A 93 6.55 12.61 2.21
C TYR A 93 6.10 13.49 1.04
N SER A 94 6.85 14.56 0.72
CA SER A 94 6.43 15.58 -0.24
C SER A 94 6.29 15.06 -1.67
N PHE A 95 7.06 14.04 -2.07
CA PHE A 95 6.95 13.42 -3.39
C PHE A 95 5.69 12.57 -3.57
N ALA A 96 4.85 12.44 -2.54
CA ALA A 96 3.54 11.80 -2.66
C ALA A 96 2.64 12.45 -3.72
N GLN A 97 2.78 13.77 -3.94
CA GLN A 97 2.07 14.50 -5.00
C GLN A 97 2.41 14.02 -6.43
N GLN A 98 3.52 13.31 -6.62
CA GLN A 98 3.94 12.79 -7.94
C GLN A 98 3.52 11.34 -8.17
N ALA A 99 3.15 10.62 -7.11
CA ALA A 99 2.69 9.24 -7.21
C ALA A 99 1.27 9.21 -7.77
N THR A 100 1.03 8.38 -8.79
CA THR A 100 -0.31 8.21 -9.38
C THR A 100 -1.22 7.29 -8.57
N ALA A 101 -0.63 6.50 -7.67
CA ALA A 101 -1.35 5.69 -6.72
C ALA A 101 -0.70 5.75 -5.34
N TRP A 102 -1.52 5.69 -4.29
CA TRP A 102 -1.06 5.48 -2.92
C TRP A 102 -1.55 4.14 -2.39
N MET A 103 -0.75 3.54 -1.53
CA MET A 103 -1.10 2.31 -0.82
C MET A 103 -0.93 2.53 0.69
N PHE A 104 -1.96 2.21 1.46
CA PHE A 104 -1.92 2.19 2.91
C PHE A 104 -2.17 0.76 3.39
N VAL A 105 -1.18 0.16 4.04
CA VAL A 105 -1.27 -1.22 4.55
C VAL A 105 -1.23 -1.19 6.06
N TYR A 106 -2.33 -1.60 6.70
CA TYR A 106 -2.50 -1.54 8.15
C TYR A 106 -2.07 -0.16 8.71
N PRO A 107 -2.59 0.96 8.16
CA PRO A 107 -2.28 2.26 8.73
C PRO A 107 -2.72 2.28 10.20
N ARG A 108 -1.99 3.03 11.04
CA ARG A 108 -2.24 3.06 12.50
C ARG A 108 -3.24 4.13 12.92
N ASP A 109 -3.42 5.16 12.12
CA ASP A 109 -4.28 6.30 12.45
C ASP A 109 -4.97 6.83 11.17
N PRO A 110 -6.31 6.91 11.12
CA PRO A 110 -7.04 7.48 9.99
C PRO A 110 -6.67 8.94 9.70
N LYS A 111 -6.21 9.70 10.70
CA LYS A 111 -5.77 11.08 10.49
C LYS A 111 -4.56 11.19 9.56
N LEU A 112 -3.71 10.15 9.48
CA LEU A 112 -2.62 10.12 8.52
C LEU A 112 -3.17 10.09 7.08
N VAL A 113 -4.18 9.27 6.84
CA VAL A 113 -4.84 9.15 5.52
C VAL A 113 -5.47 10.47 5.13
N THR A 114 -6.27 11.07 6.02
CA THR A 114 -6.86 12.40 5.81
C THR A 114 -5.78 13.44 5.51
N LYS A 115 -4.69 13.47 6.27
CA LYS A 115 -3.62 14.45 6.07
C LYS A 115 -2.94 14.30 4.70
N TYR A 116 -2.71 13.07 4.23
CA TYR A 116 -2.17 12.83 2.89
C TYR A 116 -3.13 13.32 1.80
N ILE A 117 -4.42 12.97 1.93
CA ILE A 117 -5.46 13.39 0.97
C ILE A 117 -5.60 14.92 0.95
N ASP A 118 -5.73 15.56 2.11
CA ASP A 118 -5.90 17.02 2.20
C ASP A 118 -4.68 17.79 1.68
N THR A 119 -3.48 17.21 1.75
CA THR A 119 -2.24 17.90 1.37
C THR A 119 -1.87 17.69 -0.10
N TYR A 120 -2.04 16.46 -0.62
CA TYR A 120 -1.52 16.07 -1.95
C TYR A 120 -2.57 15.38 -2.84
N GLY A 121 -3.81 15.21 -2.36
CA GLY A 121 -4.85 14.43 -3.03
C GLY A 121 -5.33 15.03 -4.36
N ASP A 122 -5.15 16.35 -4.53
CA ASP A 122 -5.54 17.07 -5.73
C ASP A 122 -4.44 17.10 -6.81
N ASP A 123 -3.27 16.50 -6.54
CA ASP A 123 -2.17 16.38 -7.49
C ASP A 123 -2.31 15.11 -8.37
N ALA A 124 -1.21 14.40 -8.65
CA ALA A 124 -1.16 13.31 -9.63
C ALA A 124 -1.86 12.01 -9.21
N VAL A 125 -2.19 11.84 -7.93
CA VAL A 125 -2.77 10.62 -7.40
C VAL A 125 -4.20 10.43 -7.92
N GLU A 126 -4.50 9.29 -8.52
CA GLU A 126 -5.84 8.95 -9.05
C GLU A 126 -6.45 7.74 -8.34
N LEU A 127 -5.64 7.01 -7.59
CA LEU A 127 -5.97 5.73 -6.98
C LEU A 127 -5.41 5.65 -5.56
N ILE A 128 -6.25 5.30 -4.60
CA ILE A 128 -5.79 4.92 -3.26
C ILE A 128 -6.24 3.48 -2.97
N VAL A 129 -5.29 2.63 -2.57
CA VAL A 129 -5.55 1.28 -2.09
C VAL A 129 -5.34 1.24 -0.58
N TRP A 130 -6.40 0.92 0.16
CA TRP A 130 -6.33 0.67 1.59
C TRP A 130 -6.46 -0.83 1.84
N LEU A 131 -5.54 -1.39 2.63
CA LEU A 131 -5.47 -2.80 2.98
C LEU A 131 -5.40 -2.92 4.49
N GLY A 132 -6.33 -3.63 5.11
CA GLY A 132 -6.35 -3.75 6.57
C GLY A 132 -7.44 -4.66 7.10
N PRO A 133 -7.57 -4.78 8.43
CA PRO A 133 -8.64 -5.53 9.06
C PRO A 133 -10.01 -4.95 8.70
N ARG A 134 -10.97 -5.81 8.36
CA ARG A 134 -12.35 -5.44 8.07
C ARG A 134 -13.00 -4.67 9.22
N VAL A 135 -12.62 -4.98 10.46
CA VAL A 135 -13.15 -4.34 11.67
C VAL A 135 -12.68 -2.89 11.82
N ASP A 136 -11.52 -2.54 11.26
CA ASP A 136 -10.97 -1.20 11.34
C ASP A 136 -11.54 -0.29 10.25
N TRP A 137 -11.99 -0.86 9.12
CA TRP A 137 -12.49 -0.10 7.96
C TRP A 137 -13.52 1.01 8.31
N PRO A 138 -14.52 0.80 9.18
CA PRO A 138 -15.47 1.85 9.55
C PRO A 138 -14.82 3.13 10.10
N ASP A 139 -13.65 3.05 10.72
CA ASP A 139 -12.92 4.22 11.23
C ASP A 139 -12.20 4.99 10.10
N TYR A 140 -11.90 4.33 8.98
CA TYR A 140 -11.21 4.91 7.82
C TYR A 140 -12.16 5.35 6.71
N GLU A 141 -13.35 4.75 6.58
CA GLU A 141 -14.32 5.10 5.55
C GLU A 141 -14.60 6.61 5.46
N PRO A 142 -14.77 7.37 6.57
CA PRO A 142 -14.99 8.80 6.52
C PRO A 142 -13.88 9.59 5.82
N CYS A 143 -12.61 9.16 5.94
CA CYS A 143 -11.46 9.81 5.28
C CYS A 143 -11.63 9.88 3.75
N PHE A 144 -12.27 8.86 3.17
CA PHE A 144 -12.48 8.76 1.74
C PHE A 144 -13.82 9.35 1.30
N ARG A 145 -14.91 9.05 2.03
CA ARG A 145 -16.25 9.57 1.71
C ARG A 145 -16.36 11.09 1.78
N GLN A 146 -15.51 11.73 2.58
CA GLN A 146 -15.49 13.18 2.78
C GLN A 146 -14.43 13.88 1.92
N SER A 147 -13.76 13.15 1.02
CA SER A 147 -12.73 13.71 0.14
C SER A 147 -13.04 13.48 -1.34
N SER A 148 -12.14 13.91 -2.22
CA SER A 148 -12.23 13.67 -3.67
C SER A 148 -12.18 12.18 -4.01
N PHE A 149 -11.67 11.32 -3.14
CA PHE A 149 -11.56 9.85 -3.34
C PHE A 149 -12.80 9.09 -2.87
N SER A 150 -13.99 9.55 -3.24
CA SER A 150 -15.26 9.04 -2.72
C SER A 150 -15.82 7.82 -3.46
N GLU A 151 -15.28 7.48 -4.63
CA GLU A 151 -15.66 6.29 -5.40
C GLU A 151 -14.98 5.03 -4.84
N LEU A 152 -15.70 4.32 -3.96
CA LEU A 152 -15.18 3.15 -3.24
C LEU A 152 -15.62 1.83 -3.87
N SER A 153 -14.67 0.91 -4.03
CA SER A 153 -14.91 -0.47 -4.43
C SER A 153 -14.18 -1.46 -3.51
N PHE A 154 -14.74 -2.66 -3.36
CA PHE A 154 -14.28 -3.68 -2.42
C PHE A 154 -13.92 -4.98 -3.17
N PRO A 155 -12.83 -5.00 -3.95
CA PRO A 155 -12.49 -6.15 -4.76
C PRO A 155 -12.04 -7.35 -3.91
N GLY A 156 -12.42 -8.55 -4.35
CA GLY A 156 -11.89 -9.80 -3.80
C GLY A 156 -10.49 -10.07 -4.37
N ILE A 157 -9.44 -9.68 -3.64
CA ILE A 157 -8.05 -9.77 -4.12
C ILE A 157 -7.22 -10.85 -3.42
N GLY A 158 -7.82 -11.91 -2.89
CA GLY A 158 -7.05 -13.01 -2.28
C GLY A 158 -6.47 -12.72 -0.90
N LEU A 159 -7.14 -11.85 -0.14
CA LEU A 159 -6.88 -11.60 1.29
C LEU A 159 -7.54 -12.65 2.18
N THR A 160 -7.18 -12.66 3.46
CA THR A 160 -7.89 -13.47 4.46
C THR A 160 -9.32 -12.95 4.69
N PRO A 161 -10.25 -13.76 5.23
CA PRO A 161 -11.65 -13.34 5.42
C PRO A 161 -11.84 -12.13 6.36
N TYR A 162 -10.91 -11.93 7.30
CA TYR A 162 -10.94 -10.82 8.26
C TYR A 162 -10.21 -9.57 7.75
N GLU A 163 -9.53 -9.64 6.61
CA GLU A 163 -8.93 -8.50 5.91
C GLU A 163 -9.87 -8.01 4.78
N VAL A 164 -9.68 -6.76 4.36
CA VAL A 164 -10.39 -6.17 3.23
C VAL A 164 -9.47 -5.25 2.44
N ALA A 165 -9.68 -5.21 1.13
CA ALA A 165 -9.12 -4.21 0.26
C ALA A 165 -10.20 -3.20 -0.10
N VAL A 166 -9.87 -1.92 0.03
CA VAL A 166 -10.68 -0.84 -0.48
C VAL A 166 -9.89 -0.11 -1.53
N VAL A 167 -10.51 0.06 -2.69
CA VAL A 167 -9.95 0.82 -3.79
C VAL A 167 -10.81 2.06 -3.95
N ALA A 168 -10.21 3.20 -3.65
CA ALA A 168 -10.81 4.53 -3.73
C ALA A 168 -10.27 5.27 -4.97
N ARG A 169 -11.16 5.88 -5.74
CA ARG A 169 -10.84 6.70 -6.92
C ARG A 169 -11.45 8.08 -6.81
N LYS A 170 -10.86 9.03 -7.54
CA LYS A 170 -11.42 10.37 -7.67
C LYS A 170 -12.81 10.32 -8.32
N SER A 171 -13.75 11.10 -7.77
CA SER A 171 -15.08 11.37 -8.35
C SER A 171 -15.09 12.64 -9.18
#